data_AF-A0A4R6IUH5-F1
#
_entry.id   AF-A0A4R6IUH5-F1
#
_cell.length_a   1.000
_cell.length_b   1.000
_cell.length_c   1.000
_cell.angle_alpha   90.00
_cell.angle_beta   90.00
_cell.angle_gamma   90.00
#
_symmetry.space_group_name_H-M   'P 1'
#
loop_
_entity.id
_entity.type
_entity.pdbx_description
1 polymer ?
#
loop_
_entity_poly.entity_id
_entity_poly.type
_entity_poly.pdbx_seq_one_letter_code
_entity_poly.pdbx_strand_id
1 'polypeptide(L)'
;MTTTGGEPKYSARGGWATTARVVRHDHAAMTDVVVTKLEPTPPPVLANPPRPHSDLSTAGAAEIITIAEPIWATSKTVRTSLRGGIKDLLAELEKAPGDTWQQRWEALGFNDGTLVPADLGDGKKERGRMTSGSRILFCLRVVRPSHKALRAAKYPYLAEHLRRAANDPLLDKFFEYVRESGARDFMQRAALIDVAQCLTVFDISLRDLAPGILLHYAVTHREVTGYRHTRSRERPGSCCARWASSRPRHPTRCRPRCGRGS
;
A
#
# COMPACT_ATOMS: atom_id res chain seq x y z
N MET A 1 38.42 -23.73 52.64
CA MET A 1 37.67 -24.77 51.91
C MET A 1 36.99 -24.10 50.73
N THR A 2 37.58 -24.31 49.56
CA THR A 2 37.24 -23.75 48.27
C THR A 2 36.22 -24.66 47.59
N THR A 3 35.06 -24.13 47.21
CA THR A 3 34.10 -24.84 46.34
C THR A 3 33.92 -24.05 45.06
N THR A 4 34.59 -24.55 44.04
CA THR A 4 34.40 -24.30 42.61
C THR A 4 33.02 -24.81 42.18
N GLY A 5 32.25 -23.99 41.44
CA GLY A 5 31.01 -24.39 40.79
C GLY A 5 30.89 -23.66 39.45
N GLY A 6 31.16 -24.39 38.36
CA GLY A 6 31.30 -23.84 37.01
C GLY A 6 29.98 -23.44 36.35
N GLU A 7 30.08 -22.40 35.51
CA GLU A 7 29.04 -21.96 34.57
C GLU A 7 28.65 -23.05 33.56
N PRO A 8 27.36 -23.27 33.30
CA PRO A 8 26.93 -24.03 32.14
C PRO A 8 26.97 -23.15 30.87
N LYS A 9 27.87 -23.50 29.96
CA LYS A 9 27.92 -23.00 28.58
C LYS A 9 26.65 -23.41 27.83
N TYR A 10 25.78 -22.44 27.51
CA TYR A 10 24.68 -22.67 26.58
C TYR A 10 25.20 -22.68 25.13
N SER A 11 25.31 -23.88 24.58
CA SER A 11 25.58 -24.17 23.18
C SER A 11 24.33 -23.84 22.35
N ALA A 12 24.43 -22.82 21.49
CA ALA A 12 23.46 -22.55 20.44
C ALA A 12 23.62 -23.58 19.30
N ARG A 13 22.68 -24.53 19.20
CA ARG A 13 22.39 -25.29 17.97
C ARG A 13 20.99 -25.90 18.09
N GLY A 14 19.99 -25.17 17.63
CA GLY A 14 18.60 -25.63 17.49
C GLY A 14 18.12 -25.32 16.08
N GLY A 15 18.01 -26.37 15.26
CA GLY A 15 17.56 -26.29 13.88
C GLY A 15 16.14 -25.76 13.77
N TRP A 16 15.86 -25.11 12.64
CA TRP A 16 14.55 -24.54 12.35
C TRP A 16 13.58 -25.68 12.04
N ALA A 17 12.80 -26.08 13.04
CA ALA A 17 11.62 -26.89 12.81
C ALA A 17 10.53 -26.00 12.19
N THR A 18 10.25 -26.23 10.91
CA THR A 18 9.10 -25.67 10.21
C THR A 18 7.83 -26.30 10.79
N THR A 19 7.19 -25.64 11.75
CA THR A 19 5.81 -25.97 12.13
C THR A 19 4.95 -24.74 11.98
N ALA A 20 4.36 -24.60 10.79
CA ALA A 20 3.14 -23.81 10.62
C ALA A 20 2.01 -24.50 11.41
N ARG A 21 1.96 -24.26 12.72
CA ARG A 21 0.78 -24.59 13.53
C ARG A 21 -0.19 -23.43 13.35
N VAL A 22 -1.10 -23.58 12.39
CA VAL A 22 -2.34 -22.80 12.37
C VAL A 22 -3.07 -23.17 13.66
N VAL A 23 -3.04 -22.28 14.64
CA VAL A 23 -3.93 -22.37 15.79
C VAL A 23 -5.33 -22.08 15.25
N ARG A 24 -6.11 -23.14 15.02
CA ARG A 24 -7.54 -23.00 14.79
C ARG A 24 -8.15 -22.55 16.11
N HIS A 25 -8.68 -21.34 16.14
CA HIS A 25 -9.61 -20.96 17.20
C HIS A 25 -10.87 -21.82 16.98
N ASP A 26 -11.21 -22.63 17.98
CA ASP A 26 -12.46 -23.39 18.02
C ASP A 26 -13.64 -22.42 18.07
N HIS A 27 -14.16 -22.06 16.91
CA HIS A 27 -15.51 -21.50 16.78
C HIS A 27 -16.48 -22.66 16.69
N ALA A 28 -17.06 -23.02 17.84
CA ALA A 28 -18.19 -23.94 17.89
C ALA A 28 -19.37 -23.35 17.06
N ALA A 29 -19.93 -24.20 16.20
CA ALA A 29 -21.14 -24.02 15.39
C ALA A 29 -21.08 -23.11 14.14
N MET A 30 -20.34 -23.54 13.11
CA MET A 30 -20.70 -23.32 11.70
C MET A 30 -20.45 -24.61 10.89
N THR A 31 -21.22 -25.66 11.16
CA THR A 31 -21.23 -26.90 10.37
C THR A 31 -22.15 -26.71 9.16
N ASP A 32 -21.57 -26.16 8.08
CA ASP A 32 -21.81 -26.52 6.66
C ASP A 32 -21.18 -25.47 5.73
N VAL A 33 -19.89 -25.15 5.95
CA VAL A 33 -19.12 -24.47 4.89
C VAL A 33 -18.63 -25.56 3.94
N VAL A 34 -19.41 -25.83 2.90
CA VAL A 34 -18.88 -26.50 1.72
C VAL A 34 -17.77 -25.61 1.20
N VAL A 35 -16.51 -26.01 1.42
CA VAL A 35 -15.35 -25.33 0.85
C VAL A 35 -15.34 -25.64 -0.65
N THR A 36 -16.20 -24.95 -1.40
CA THR A 36 -16.05 -24.82 -2.84
C THR A 36 -14.71 -24.17 -3.11
N LYS A 37 -13.93 -24.75 -4.01
CA LYS A 37 -12.65 -24.22 -4.47
C LYS A 37 -12.80 -22.72 -4.77
N LEU A 38 -12.06 -21.88 -4.04
CA LEU A 38 -12.09 -20.44 -4.24
C LEU A 38 -11.31 -20.10 -5.51
N GLU A 39 -12.01 -19.64 -6.53
CA GLU A 39 -11.41 -19.22 -7.80
C GLU A 39 -11.28 -17.68 -7.85
N PRO A 40 -10.24 -17.14 -8.52
CA PRO A 40 -10.14 -15.72 -8.78
C PRO A 40 -11.26 -15.27 -9.73
N THR A 41 -12.05 -14.28 -9.33
CA THR A 41 -13.13 -13.71 -10.14
C THR A 41 -12.84 -12.23 -10.42
N PRO A 42 -12.84 -11.77 -11.68
CA PRO A 42 -12.68 -10.35 -11.96
C PRO A 42 -13.81 -9.54 -11.29
N PRO A 43 -13.55 -8.27 -10.90
CA PRO A 43 -14.57 -7.43 -10.30
C PRO A 43 -15.74 -7.22 -11.28
N PRO A 44 -16.99 -7.14 -10.78
CA PRO A 44 -18.13 -6.80 -11.62
C PRO A 44 -17.99 -5.35 -12.13
N VAL A 45 -18.51 -5.10 -13.34
CA VAL A 45 -18.76 -3.73 -13.78
C VAL A 45 -20.01 -3.25 -13.04
N LEU A 46 -19.83 -2.39 -12.04
CA LEU A 46 -20.95 -1.85 -11.28
C LEU A 46 -21.68 -0.79 -12.11
N ALA A 47 -23.00 -0.94 -12.23
CA ALA A 47 -23.86 0.09 -12.84
C ALA A 47 -23.79 1.42 -12.07
N ASN A 48 -23.65 1.33 -10.74
CA ASN A 48 -23.51 2.47 -9.84
C ASN A 48 -22.28 2.26 -8.94
N PRO A 49 -21.07 2.66 -9.36
CA PRO A 49 -19.90 2.60 -8.50
C PRO A 49 -20.10 3.48 -7.27
N PRO A 50 -19.43 3.20 -6.14
CA PRO A 50 -19.53 4.02 -4.94
C PRO A 50 -19.04 5.44 -5.23
N ARG A 51 -19.97 6.40 -5.15
CA ARG A 51 -19.72 7.85 -5.28
C ARG A 51 -20.23 8.59 -4.03
N PRO A 52 -19.55 8.48 -2.87
CA PRO A 52 -20.02 9.08 -1.62
C PRO A 52 -20.15 10.61 -1.68
N HIS A 53 -19.43 11.25 -2.60
CA HIS A 53 -19.34 12.70 -2.76
C HIS A 53 -19.86 13.18 -4.11
N SER A 54 -20.83 12.46 -4.70
CA SER A 54 -21.35 12.68 -6.06
C SER A 54 -20.31 12.48 -7.18
N ASP A 55 -20.65 12.81 -8.42
CA ASP A 55 -19.72 12.69 -9.55
C ASP A 55 -18.76 13.89 -9.58
N LEU A 56 -17.47 13.60 -9.41
CA LEU A 56 -16.38 14.57 -9.40
C LEU A 56 -15.52 14.49 -10.66
N SER A 57 -15.96 13.76 -11.69
CA SER A 57 -15.20 13.48 -12.92
C SER A 57 -14.73 14.73 -13.67
N THR A 58 -15.47 15.84 -13.54
CA THR A 58 -15.16 17.15 -14.13
C THR A 58 -15.11 18.28 -13.10
N ALA A 59 -15.15 17.96 -11.80
CA ALA A 59 -15.22 18.95 -10.73
C ALA A 59 -13.98 19.84 -10.69
N GLY A 60 -14.15 21.13 -10.44
CA GLY A 60 -13.02 22.06 -10.34
C GLY A 60 -12.20 21.84 -9.07
N ALA A 61 -10.96 22.32 -9.04
CA ALA A 61 -10.09 22.17 -7.87
C ALA A 61 -10.70 22.75 -6.57
N ALA A 62 -11.43 23.87 -6.65
CA ALA A 62 -12.07 24.48 -5.50
C ALA A 62 -13.18 23.60 -4.89
N GLU A 63 -13.95 22.92 -5.73
CA GLU A 63 -15.01 22.00 -5.31
C GLU A 63 -14.40 20.77 -4.63
N ILE A 64 -13.41 20.13 -5.25
CA ILE A 64 -12.71 18.97 -4.68
C ILE A 64 -12.07 19.33 -3.33
N ILE A 65 -11.48 20.52 -3.21
CA ILE A 65 -10.91 21.02 -1.94
C ILE A 65 -11.99 21.22 -0.87
N THR A 66 -13.15 21.76 -1.24
CA THR A 66 -14.27 21.98 -0.32
C THR A 66 -14.77 20.67 0.29
N ILE A 67 -14.78 19.59 -0.49
CA ILE A 67 -15.11 18.23 -0.03
C ILE A 67 -13.97 17.62 0.81
N ALA A 68 -12.72 17.78 0.37
CA ALA A 68 -11.57 17.14 1.00
C ALA A 68 -11.22 17.73 2.39
N GLU A 69 -11.43 19.03 2.59
CA GLU A 69 -11.01 19.71 3.81
C GLU A 69 -11.67 19.19 5.09
N PRO A 70 -13.00 19.07 5.18
CA PRO A 70 -13.67 18.53 6.37
C PRO A 70 -13.19 17.12 6.74
N ILE A 71 -12.74 16.33 5.76
CA ILE A 71 -12.36 14.93 5.96
C ILE A 71 -10.94 14.79 6.54
N TRP A 72 -9.99 15.61 6.07
CA TRP A 72 -8.56 15.40 6.36
C TRP A 72 -7.81 16.62 6.92
N ALA A 73 -8.34 17.84 6.85
CA ALA A 73 -7.61 19.06 7.23
C ALA A 73 -7.60 19.32 8.75
N THR A 74 -6.96 18.44 9.51
CA THR A 74 -6.89 18.47 10.98
C THR A 74 -6.05 19.62 11.56
N SER A 75 -5.25 20.29 10.73
CA SER A 75 -4.44 21.46 11.13
C SER A 75 -4.26 22.42 9.97
N LYS A 76 -3.86 23.67 10.26
CA LYS A 76 -3.56 24.68 9.23
C LYS A 76 -2.49 24.19 8.24
N THR A 77 -1.43 23.55 8.74
CA THR A 77 -0.35 23.00 7.91
C THR A 77 -0.85 21.90 6.98
N VAL A 78 -1.66 20.97 7.49
CA VAL A 78 -2.26 19.90 6.68
C VAL A 78 -3.20 20.49 5.63
N ARG A 79 -4.03 21.47 6.00
CA ARG A 79 -4.93 22.17 5.07
C ARG A 79 -4.16 22.81 3.91
N THR A 80 -3.10 23.56 4.21
CA THR A 80 -2.27 24.19 3.18
C THR A 80 -1.62 23.15 2.25
N SER A 81 -1.11 22.05 2.82
CA SER A 81 -0.50 20.98 2.03
C SER A 81 -1.52 20.25 1.15
N LEU A 82 -2.74 20.02 1.66
CA LEU A 82 -3.85 19.40 0.96
C LEU A 82 -4.31 20.27 -0.22
N ARG A 83 -4.56 21.56 0.02
CA ARG A 83 -4.93 22.53 -1.01
C ARG A 83 -3.88 22.58 -2.11
N GLY A 84 -2.61 22.72 -1.72
CA GLY A 84 -1.49 22.75 -2.66
C GLY A 84 -1.43 21.48 -3.50
N GLY A 85 -1.44 20.30 -2.87
CA GLY A 85 -1.35 19.03 -3.59
C GLY A 85 -2.48 18.79 -4.59
N ILE A 86 -3.72 19.18 -4.26
CA ILE A 86 -4.86 19.07 -5.18
C ILE A 86 -4.70 20.06 -6.34
N LYS A 87 -4.42 21.34 -6.05
CA LYS A 87 -4.26 22.38 -7.09
C LYS A 87 -3.10 22.05 -8.03
N ASP A 88 -1.93 21.74 -7.46
CA ASP A 88 -0.71 21.47 -8.21
C ASP A 88 -0.94 20.26 -9.15
N LEU A 89 -1.57 19.18 -8.66
CA LEU A 89 -1.81 17.99 -9.49
C LEU A 89 -2.88 18.22 -10.58
N LEU A 90 -3.99 18.88 -10.24
CA LEU A 90 -5.04 19.15 -11.23
C LEU A 90 -4.56 20.09 -12.34
N ALA A 91 -3.72 21.09 -12.00
CA ALA A 91 -3.10 21.97 -12.98
C ALA A 91 -2.19 21.20 -13.97
N GLU A 92 -1.51 20.14 -13.52
CA GLU A 92 -0.75 19.27 -14.43
C GLU A 92 -1.66 18.40 -15.29
N LEU A 93 -2.75 17.87 -14.72
CA LEU A 93 -3.74 17.09 -15.46
C LEU A 93 -4.46 17.92 -16.54
N GLU A 94 -4.72 19.20 -16.28
CA GLU A 94 -5.35 20.12 -17.23
C GLU A 94 -4.57 20.29 -18.55
N LYS A 95 -3.25 20.05 -18.53
CA LYS A 95 -2.39 20.13 -19.72
C LYS A 95 -2.57 18.95 -20.67
N ALA A 96 -3.12 17.83 -20.18
CA ALA A 96 -3.36 16.63 -20.97
C ALA A 96 -4.74 16.66 -21.64
N PRO A 97 -4.92 16.03 -22.81
CA PRO A 97 -6.22 15.93 -23.46
C PRO A 97 -7.19 15.07 -22.63
N GLY A 98 -8.49 15.40 -22.71
CA GLY A 98 -9.56 14.65 -22.06
C GLY A 98 -10.62 15.56 -21.44
N ASP A 99 -11.86 15.08 -21.39
CA ASP A 99 -12.99 15.80 -20.81
C ASP A 99 -13.11 15.55 -19.30
N THR A 100 -12.65 14.38 -18.84
CA THR A 100 -12.66 13.99 -17.42
C THR A 100 -11.25 13.92 -16.84
N TRP A 101 -11.14 14.02 -15.51
CA TRP A 101 -9.89 13.81 -14.79
C TRP A 101 -9.28 12.41 -15.04
N GLN A 102 -10.12 11.39 -15.21
CA GLN A 102 -9.67 10.04 -15.54
C GLN A 102 -9.00 9.98 -16.92
N GLN A 103 -9.61 10.58 -17.94
CA GLN A 103 -9.02 10.61 -19.29
C GLN A 103 -7.70 11.38 -19.30
N ARG A 104 -7.62 12.50 -18.58
CA ARG A 104 -6.38 13.29 -18.44
C ARG A 104 -5.29 12.52 -17.71
N TRP A 105 -5.66 11.78 -16.67
CA TRP A 105 -4.76 10.87 -15.95
C TRP A 105 -4.18 9.79 -16.86
N GLU A 106 -5.02 9.20 -17.70
CA GLU A 106 -4.64 8.20 -18.69
C GLU A 106 -3.77 8.77 -19.79
N ALA A 107 -4.10 9.96 -20.29
CA ALA A 107 -3.34 10.64 -21.34
C ALA A 107 -1.92 11.03 -20.89
N LEU A 108 -1.70 11.28 -19.60
CA LEU A 108 -0.35 11.46 -19.03
C LEU A 108 0.44 10.14 -18.88
N GLY A 109 -0.17 8.99 -19.16
CA GLY A 109 0.50 7.68 -19.10
C GLY A 109 0.66 7.12 -17.68
N PHE A 110 -0.02 7.69 -16.68
CA PHE A 110 0.11 7.22 -15.29
C PHE A 110 -0.34 5.76 -15.09
N ASN A 111 -1.26 5.26 -15.92
CA ASN A 111 -1.74 3.88 -15.83
C ASN A 111 -0.68 2.83 -16.12
N ASP A 112 0.41 3.17 -16.80
CA ASP A 112 1.51 2.24 -17.07
C ASP A 112 2.42 2.06 -15.86
N GLY A 113 2.37 2.97 -14.89
CA GLY A 113 3.22 2.96 -13.70
C GLY A 113 4.70 3.28 -13.99
N THR A 114 5.03 3.75 -15.19
CA THR A 114 6.37 4.23 -15.57
C THR A 114 6.61 5.66 -15.10
N LEU A 115 5.55 6.47 -15.12
CA LEU A 115 5.48 7.81 -14.54
C LEU A 115 4.60 7.75 -13.29
N VAL A 116 5.00 8.43 -12.21
CA VAL A 116 4.14 8.65 -11.05
C VAL A 116 3.88 10.14 -10.84
N PRO A 117 2.76 10.55 -10.21
CA PRO A 117 2.48 11.96 -9.96
C PRO A 117 3.60 12.70 -9.25
N ALA A 118 4.32 11.99 -8.36
CA ALA A 118 5.47 12.53 -7.65
C ALA A 118 6.60 12.99 -8.58
N ASP A 119 6.71 12.47 -9.80
CA ASP A 119 7.77 12.85 -10.75
C ASP A 119 7.49 14.18 -11.47
N LEU A 120 6.27 14.71 -11.35
CA LEU A 120 5.93 16.04 -11.87
C LEU A 120 6.44 17.19 -10.99
N GLY A 121 7.00 16.90 -9.82
CA GLY A 121 7.54 17.91 -8.91
C GLY A 121 9.08 17.98 -8.95
N ASP A 122 9.62 19.19 -9.01
CA ASP A 122 11.06 19.44 -9.09
C ASP A 122 11.77 19.24 -7.75
N GLY A 123 11.06 19.45 -6.63
CA GLY A 123 11.62 19.34 -5.28
C GLY A 123 10.92 18.33 -4.37
N LYS A 124 11.61 17.84 -3.33
CA LYS A 124 11.05 16.90 -2.32
C LYS A 124 9.67 17.33 -1.79
N LYS A 125 9.47 18.63 -1.59
CA LYS A 125 8.21 19.21 -1.11
C LYS A 125 7.09 19.05 -2.13
N GLU A 126 7.35 19.39 -3.39
CA GLU A 126 6.38 19.27 -4.49
C GLU A 126 6.07 17.80 -4.79
N ARG A 127 7.08 16.93 -4.85
CA ARG A 127 6.88 15.48 -5.00
C ARG A 127 5.93 14.93 -3.92
N GLY A 128 6.11 15.38 -2.67
CA GLY A 128 5.25 15.04 -1.54
C GLY A 128 3.82 15.58 -1.68
N ARG A 129 3.66 16.82 -2.20
CA ARG A 129 2.35 17.40 -2.51
C ARG A 129 1.63 16.63 -3.61
N MET A 130 2.30 16.31 -4.72
CA MET A 130 1.73 15.53 -5.82
C MET A 130 1.29 14.13 -5.37
N THR A 131 2.10 13.48 -4.53
CA THR A 131 1.74 12.18 -3.93
C THR A 131 0.51 12.31 -3.02
N SER A 132 0.44 13.39 -2.23
CA SER A 132 -0.72 13.65 -1.37
C SER A 132 -1.98 13.99 -2.17
N GLY A 133 -1.86 14.80 -3.23
CA GLY A 133 -2.96 15.15 -4.13
C GLY A 133 -3.54 13.93 -4.81
N SER A 134 -2.69 13.09 -5.41
CA SER A 134 -3.13 11.85 -6.07
C SER A 134 -3.82 10.89 -5.11
N ARG A 135 -3.29 10.70 -3.89
CA ARG A 135 -3.99 9.92 -2.85
C ARG A 135 -5.39 10.45 -2.57
N ILE A 136 -5.56 11.77 -2.47
CA ILE A 136 -6.87 12.38 -2.22
C ILE A 136 -7.81 12.15 -3.41
N LEU A 137 -7.34 12.35 -4.65
CA LEU A 137 -8.13 12.07 -5.86
C LEU A 137 -8.59 10.62 -5.92
N PHE A 138 -7.73 9.67 -5.52
CA PHE A 138 -8.11 8.25 -5.43
C PHE A 138 -9.15 8.00 -4.36
N CYS A 139 -8.96 8.54 -3.15
CA CYS A 139 -9.90 8.34 -2.04
C CYS A 139 -11.27 8.98 -2.29
N LEU A 140 -11.32 10.12 -2.99
CA LEU A 140 -12.56 10.78 -3.42
C LEU A 140 -13.17 10.19 -4.68
N ARG A 141 -12.53 9.18 -5.28
CA ARG A 141 -12.99 8.51 -6.52
C ARG A 141 -13.08 9.46 -7.73
N VAL A 142 -12.23 10.49 -7.76
CA VAL A 142 -12.07 11.40 -8.90
C VAL A 142 -11.31 10.70 -10.03
N VAL A 143 -10.32 9.91 -9.65
CA VAL A 143 -9.49 9.11 -10.55
C VAL A 143 -9.36 7.71 -9.98
N ARG A 144 -9.50 6.70 -10.85
CA ARG A 144 -9.26 5.29 -10.57
C ARG A 144 -7.87 4.91 -11.10
N PRO A 145 -6.90 4.65 -10.20
CA PRO A 145 -5.57 4.22 -10.62
C PRO A 145 -5.58 2.75 -11.08
N SER A 146 -4.68 2.41 -12.01
CA SER A 146 -4.37 1.02 -12.33
C SER A 146 -3.55 0.36 -11.20
N HIS A 147 -3.47 -0.98 -11.21
CA HIS A 147 -2.55 -1.71 -10.32
C HIS A 147 -1.10 -1.25 -10.49
N LYS A 148 -0.65 -1.01 -11.72
CA LYS A 148 0.72 -0.56 -12.00
C LYS A 148 0.97 0.82 -11.40
N ALA A 149 0.03 1.74 -11.56
CA ALA A 149 0.10 3.09 -11.00
C ALA A 149 0.20 3.07 -9.47
N LEU A 150 -0.68 2.33 -8.79
CA LEU A 150 -0.62 2.19 -7.32
C LEU A 150 0.66 1.51 -6.84
N ARG A 151 1.24 0.62 -7.64
CA ARG A 151 2.47 -0.08 -7.27
C ARG A 151 3.72 0.79 -7.42
N ALA A 152 3.74 1.65 -8.43
CA ALA A 152 4.88 2.48 -8.79
C ALA A 152 5.20 3.54 -7.72
N ALA A 153 4.19 4.00 -6.99
CA ALA A 153 4.34 4.95 -5.89
C ALA A 153 3.98 4.35 -4.52
N LYS A 154 4.39 5.05 -3.46
CA LYS A 154 3.95 4.74 -2.09
C LYS A 154 2.94 5.78 -1.65
N TYR A 155 1.75 5.32 -1.31
CA TYR A 155 0.67 6.16 -0.78
C TYR A 155 0.49 5.88 0.71
N PRO A 156 1.28 6.53 1.59
CA PRO A 156 1.13 6.34 3.03
C PRO A 156 -0.29 6.71 3.45
N TYR A 157 -0.83 6.02 4.44
CA TYR A 157 -2.17 6.27 4.97
C TYR A 157 -3.33 6.11 3.96
N LEU A 158 -3.11 5.53 2.77
CA LEU A 158 -4.17 5.31 1.78
C LEU A 158 -5.40 4.62 2.39
N ALA A 159 -5.19 3.56 3.18
CA ALA A 159 -6.29 2.83 3.82
C ALA A 159 -7.13 3.71 4.75
N GLU A 160 -6.48 4.43 5.66
CA GLU A 160 -7.18 5.32 6.60
C GLU A 160 -7.84 6.51 5.90
N HIS A 161 -7.21 7.04 4.85
CA HIS A 161 -7.80 8.12 4.05
C HIS A 161 -9.03 7.64 3.29
N LEU A 162 -8.95 6.48 2.64
CA LEU A 162 -10.06 5.88 1.91
C LEU A 162 -11.23 5.60 2.86
N ARG A 163 -10.97 5.01 4.04
CA ARG A 163 -12.01 4.77 5.06
C ARG A 163 -12.81 6.03 5.38
N ARG A 164 -12.11 7.12 5.70
CA ARG A 164 -12.74 8.41 6.05
C ARG A 164 -13.53 9.02 4.88
N ALA A 165 -13.03 8.90 3.65
CA ALA A 165 -13.74 9.42 2.49
C ALA A 165 -14.90 8.54 2.03
N ALA A 166 -14.78 7.22 2.17
CA ALA A 166 -15.81 6.28 1.72
C ALA A 166 -17.13 6.46 2.49
N ASN A 167 -17.05 6.90 3.75
CA ASN A 167 -18.20 7.00 4.66
C ASN A 167 -19.02 5.69 4.67
N ASP A 168 -18.30 4.56 4.68
CA ASP A 168 -18.85 3.20 4.58
C ASP A 168 -18.79 2.52 5.96
N PRO A 169 -19.93 2.31 6.64
CA PRO A 169 -19.96 1.67 7.96
C PRO A 169 -19.42 0.24 7.97
N LEU A 170 -19.50 -0.49 6.84
CA LEU A 170 -18.90 -1.83 6.75
C LEU A 170 -17.38 -1.73 6.75
N LEU A 171 -16.84 -0.72 6.08
CA LEU A 171 -15.40 -0.48 6.04
C LEU A 171 -14.87 -0.09 7.42
N ASP A 172 -15.64 0.68 8.20
CA ASP A 172 -15.30 0.97 9.60
C ASP A 172 -15.24 -0.28 10.47
N LYS A 173 -16.26 -1.13 10.40
CA LYS A 173 -16.30 -2.42 11.13
C LYS A 173 -15.15 -3.35 10.72
N PHE A 174 -14.80 -3.38 9.44
CA PHE A 174 -13.66 -4.16 8.98
C PHE A 174 -12.34 -3.65 9.59
N PHE A 175 -12.14 -2.33 9.66
CA PHE A 175 -10.95 -1.75 10.27
C PHE A 175 -10.85 -2.07 11.77
N GLU A 176 -11.97 -2.02 12.48
CA GLU A 176 -12.07 -2.42 13.89
C GLU A 176 -11.70 -3.90 14.06
N TYR A 177 -12.35 -4.79 13.31
CA TYR A 177 -12.07 -6.23 13.34
C TYR A 177 -10.59 -6.57 13.10
N VAL A 178 -9.95 -5.94 12.10
CA VAL A 178 -8.53 -6.18 11.81
C VAL A 178 -7.62 -5.72 12.97
N ARG A 179 -7.94 -4.59 13.62
CA ARG A 179 -7.17 -4.09 14.76
C ARG A 179 -7.30 -5.02 15.99
N GLU A 180 -8.47 -5.63 16.15
CA GLU A 180 -8.78 -6.53 17.27
C GLU A 180 -8.37 -8.00 17.04
N SER A 181 -8.01 -8.36 15.80
CA SER A 181 -7.72 -9.76 15.38
C SER A 181 -6.56 -10.47 16.09
N GLY A 182 -5.83 -9.82 17.00
CA GLY A 182 -4.63 -10.36 17.65
C GLY A 182 -3.42 -10.55 16.72
N ALA A 183 -3.57 -10.26 15.42
CA ALA A 183 -2.47 -10.31 14.46
C ALA A 183 -1.43 -9.21 14.77
N ARG A 184 -0.17 -9.44 14.36
CA ARG A 184 0.90 -8.45 14.53
C ARG A 184 0.61 -7.17 13.72
N ASP A 185 0.99 -6.00 14.22
CA ASP A 185 0.73 -4.68 13.62
C ASP A 185 1.10 -4.58 12.13
N PHE A 186 2.18 -5.23 11.69
CA PHE A 186 2.57 -5.18 10.28
C PHE A 186 1.62 -6.00 9.40
N MET A 187 1.06 -7.10 9.90
CA MET A 187 0.06 -7.92 9.20
C MET A 187 -1.27 -7.19 9.15
N GLN A 188 -1.68 -6.56 10.26
CA GLN A 188 -2.87 -5.71 10.29
C GLN A 188 -2.77 -4.59 9.24
N ARG A 189 -1.66 -3.85 9.23
CA ARG A 189 -1.41 -2.80 8.24
C ARG A 189 -1.40 -3.32 6.79
N ALA A 190 -0.83 -4.51 6.56
CA ALA A 190 -0.83 -5.15 5.25
C ALA A 190 -2.26 -5.50 4.79
N ALA A 191 -3.08 -6.08 5.66
CA ALA A 191 -4.47 -6.40 5.33
C ALA A 191 -5.29 -5.13 5.01
N LEU A 192 -5.15 -4.07 5.80
CA LEU A 192 -5.84 -2.81 5.57
C LEU A 192 -5.42 -2.14 4.25
N ILE A 193 -4.13 -2.15 3.91
CA ILE A 193 -3.67 -1.56 2.65
C ILE A 193 -4.11 -2.40 1.43
N ASP A 194 -4.05 -3.73 1.51
CA ASP A 194 -4.46 -4.60 0.41
C ASP A 194 -5.95 -4.44 0.09
N VAL A 195 -6.81 -4.43 1.11
CA VAL A 195 -8.24 -4.15 0.91
C VAL A 195 -8.46 -2.76 0.35
N ALA A 196 -7.83 -1.73 0.92
CA ALA A 196 -8.01 -0.36 0.43
C ALA A 196 -7.56 -0.19 -1.03
N GLN A 197 -6.44 -0.80 -1.41
CA GLN A 197 -5.97 -0.79 -2.79
C GLN A 197 -6.92 -1.55 -3.71
N CYS A 198 -7.41 -2.72 -3.32
CA CYS A 198 -8.40 -3.49 -4.07
C CYS A 198 -9.67 -2.66 -4.34
N LEU A 199 -10.24 -2.05 -3.29
CA LEU A 199 -11.41 -1.17 -3.40
C LEU A 199 -11.14 0.04 -4.31
N THR A 200 -9.93 0.59 -4.25
CA THR A 200 -9.52 1.76 -5.06
C THR A 200 -9.38 1.40 -6.53
N VAL A 201 -8.68 0.32 -6.87
CA VAL A 201 -8.42 -0.09 -8.26
C VAL A 201 -9.67 -0.56 -8.96
N PHE A 202 -10.52 -1.32 -8.28
CA PHE A 202 -11.74 -1.86 -8.88
C PHE A 202 -12.91 -0.88 -8.82
N ASP A 203 -12.76 0.22 -8.10
CA ASP A 203 -13.82 1.20 -7.87
C ASP A 203 -15.11 0.57 -7.32
N ILE A 204 -14.94 -0.22 -6.26
CA ILE A 204 -16.02 -0.95 -5.57
C ILE A 204 -16.08 -0.59 -4.08
N SER A 205 -17.24 -0.85 -3.45
CA SER A 205 -17.44 -0.72 -2.00
C SER A 205 -17.01 -1.99 -1.28
N LEU A 206 -16.92 -1.96 0.06
CA LEU A 206 -16.62 -3.20 0.80
C LEU A 206 -17.75 -4.24 0.67
N ARG A 207 -19.00 -3.79 0.52
CA ARG A 207 -20.17 -4.67 0.31
C ARG A 207 -20.02 -5.54 -0.94
N ASP A 208 -19.39 -4.98 -1.97
CA ASP A 208 -19.22 -5.64 -3.26
C ASP A 208 -17.92 -6.48 -3.33
N LEU A 209 -17.10 -6.45 -2.27
CA LEU A 209 -15.85 -7.20 -2.21
C LEU A 209 -16.11 -8.67 -1.88
N ALA A 210 -16.40 -9.47 -2.90
CA ALA A 210 -16.45 -10.93 -2.77
C ALA A 210 -15.04 -11.54 -2.58
N PRO A 211 -14.90 -12.69 -1.89
CA PRO A 211 -13.61 -13.38 -1.72
C PRO A 211 -12.87 -13.67 -3.03
N GLY A 212 -13.61 -14.01 -4.10
CA GLY A 212 -13.02 -14.26 -5.43
C GLY A 212 -12.40 -13.00 -6.05
N ILE A 213 -12.96 -11.82 -5.77
CA ILE A 213 -12.42 -10.53 -6.24
C ILE A 213 -11.14 -10.19 -5.50
N LEU A 214 -11.10 -10.41 -4.18
CA LEU A 214 -9.88 -10.22 -3.39
C LEU A 214 -8.76 -11.19 -3.85
N LEU A 215 -9.12 -12.44 -4.18
CA LEU A 215 -8.17 -13.39 -4.75
C LEU A 215 -7.67 -12.95 -6.14
N HIS A 216 -8.56 -12.43 -6.99
CA HIS A 216 -8.19 -11.85 -8.29
C HIS A 216 -7.26 -10.64 -8.15
N TYR A 217 -7.50 -9.75 -7.18
CA TYR A 217 -6.58 -8.67 -6.83
C TYR A 217 -5.21 -9.23 -6.44
N ALA A 218 -5.15 -10.23 -5.55
CA ALA A 218 -3.90 -10.80 -5.08
C ALA A 218 -3.07 -11.44 -6.21
N VAL A 219 -3.71 -12.13 -7.16
CA VAL A 219 -3.05 -12.71 -8.34
C VAL A 219 -2.51 -11.60 -9.25
N THR A 220 -3.37 -10.64 -9.63
CA THR A 220 -2.99 -9.52 -10.51
C THR A 220 -1.87 -8.67 -9.90
N HIS A 221 -1.95 -8.38 -8.59
CA HIS A 221 -0.93 -7.63 -7.87
C HIS A 221 0.42 -8.37 -7.84
N ARG A 222 0.43 -9.71 -7.71
CA ARG A 222 1.65 -10.53 -7.79
C ARG A 222 2.29 -10.51 -9.17
N GLU A 223 1.49 -10.55 -10.23
CA GLU A 223 1.98 -10.44 -11.61
C GLU A 223 2.67 -9.10 -11.85
N VAL A 224 2.03 -8.00 -11.41
CA VAL A 224 2.59 -6.65 -11.52
C VAL A 224 3.85 -6.46 -10.67
N THR A 225 3.92 -7.07 -9.47
CA THR A 225 5.11 -6.99 -8.62
C THR A 225 6.27 -7.85 -9.10
N GLY A 226 6.06 -8.71 -10.10
CA GLY A 226 7.10 -9.58 -10.63
C GLY A 226 7.60 -10.61 -9.61
N TYR A 227 6.79 -10.96 -8.60
CA TYR A 227 7.12 -12.03 -7.66
C TYR A 227 6.98 -13.39 -8.36
N ARG A 228 7.89 -13.66 -9.31
CA ARG A 228 8.18 -15.02 -9.73
C ARG A 228 8.68 -15.71 -8.48
N HIS A 229 7.92 -16.68 -7.98
CA HIS A 229 8.54 -17.78 -7.27
C HIS A 229 9.73 -18.20 -8.14
N THR A 230 10.95 -17.94 -7.67
CA THR A 230 12.06 -18.76 -8.05
C THR A 230 11.65 -20.16 -7.61
N ARG A 231 11.03 -20.93 -8.52
CA ARG A 231 11.03 -22.37 -8.43
C ARG A 231 12.49 -22.71 -8.21
N SER A 232 12.77 -23.16 -6.99
CA SER A 232 14.03 -23.71 -6.54
C SER A 232 14.54 -24.65 -7.63
N ARG A 233 15.40 -24.13 -8.51
CA ARG A 233 16.38 -24.94 -9.20
C ARG A 233 17.44 -25.18 -8.15
N GLU A 234 17.54 -26.43 -7.74
CA GLU A 234 18.58 -26.98 -6.88
C GLU A 234 19.92 -26.29 -7.14
N ARG A 235 20.39 -25.51 -6.18
CA ARG A 235 21.82 -25.33 -5.93
C ARG A 235 22.04 -25.25 -4.42
N PRO A 236 22.88 -26.14 -3.85
CA PRO A 236 23.16 -26.15 -2.43
C PRO A 236 24.07 -24.96 -2.08
N GLY A 237 23.66 -24.19 -1.07
CA GLY A 237 24.59 -23.34 -0.30
C GLY A 237 24.66 -21.84 -0.63
N SER A 238 23.55 -21.09 -0.65
CA SER A 238 23.63 -19.64 -0.39
C SER A 238 22.35 -19.06 0.20
N CYS A 239 22.20 -19.17 1.52
CA CYS A 239 21.33 -18.27 2.29
C CYS A 239 22.06 -16.94 2.53
N CYS A 240 21.32 -15.84 2.43
CA CYS A 240 21.70 -14.46 2.80
C CYS A 240 22.39 -13.58 1.74
N ALA A 241 21.60 -13.07 0.79
CA ALA A 241 21.62 -11.70 0.24
C ALA A 241 20.42 -11.61 -0.73
N ARG A 242 19.53 -10.61 -0.77
CA ARG A 242 19.77 -9.17 -0.83
C ARG A 242 18.41 -8.46 -0.87
N TRP A 243 18.03 -7.72 0.18
CA TRP A 243 17.17 -6.53 0.04
C TRP A 243 17.96 -5.38 0.67
N ALA A 244 18.76 -4.73 -0.17
CA ALA A 244 19.59 -3.60 0.20
C ALA A 244 18.79 -2.31 0.01
N SER A 245 18.39 -1.68 1.11
CA SER A 245 18.29 -0.23 1.19
C SER A 245 18.39 0.25 2.63
N SER A 246 19.56 0.03 3.24
CA SER A 246 20.04 0.83 4.35
C SER A 246 21.38 1.43 3.91
N ARG A 247 21.45 2.76 3.97
CA ARG A 247 22.58 3.59 3.54
C ARG A 247 23.91 3.15 4.18
N PRO A 248 25.03 3.56 3.59
CA PRO A 248 25.90 4.42 4.39
C PRO A 248 26.40 5.63 3.61
N ARG A 249 26.36 6.80 4.25
CA ARG A 249 27.33 7.88 3.98
C ARG A 249 27.68 8.52 5.31
N HIS A 250 28.94 8.41 5.70
CA HIS A 250 29.76 9.61 5.84
C HIS A 250 31.25 9.27 5.61
N PRO A 251 32.04 10.22 5.07
CA PRO A 251 33.43 10.02 4.69
C PRO A 251 34.38 10.64 5.71
N THR A 252 35.48 9.96 6.08
CA THR A 252 36.72 10.66 6.46
C THR A 252 37.92 9.72 6.51
N ARG A 253 38.89 10.03 5.63
CA ARG A 253 40.36 9.97 5.80
C ARG A 253 41.01 8.64 6.19
N CYS A 254 41.50 7.93 5.17
CA CYS A 254 42.75 7.18 5.30
C CYS A 254 43.93 8.17 5.25
N ARG A 255 44.77 8.18 6.30
CA ARG A 255 46.14 8.69 6.23
C ARG A 255 47.07 7.49 5.99
N PRO A 256 48.07 7.59 5.11
CA PRO A 256 49.13 6.59 5.03
C PRO A 256 50.13 6.84 6.16
N ARG A 257 50.52 5.79 6.88
CA ARG A 257 51.70 5.84 7.75
C ARG A 257 52.81 5.00 7.11
N CYS A 258 53.77 5.70 6.53
CA CYS A 258 55.07 5.18 6.15
C CYS A 258 55.91 4.87 7.40
N GLY A 259 56.86 3.93 7.27
CA GLY A 259 58.01 3.71 8.17
C GLY A 259 58.11 2.27 8.67
N ARG A 260 58.93 1.43 8.01
CA ARG A 260 60.30 1.00 8.42
C ARG A 260 60.26 0.23 9.76
N GLY A 261 60.73 -1.01 9.87
CA GLY A 261 61.89 -1.63 9.24
C GLY A 261 62.85 -2.03 10.38
N SER A 262 63.31 -3.28 10.34
CA SER A 262 64.15 -4.02 11.30
C SER A 262 63.36 -4.78 12.38
#